data_AF-A0A537RJ15-F1
#
_entry.id   AF-A0A537RJ15-F1
#
_cell.length_a   1.000
_cell.length_b   1.000
_cell.length_c   1.000
_cell.angle_alpha   90.00
_cell.angle_beta   90.00
_cell.angle_gamma   90.00
#
_symmetry.space_group_name_H-M   'P 1'
#
loop_
_entity.id
_entity.type
_entity.pdbx_description
1 polymer ?
#
loop_
_entity_poly.entity_id
_entity_poly.type
_entity_poly.pdbx_seq_one_letter_code
_entity_poly.pdbx_strand_id
1 'polypeptide(L)'
;ALRFLRQAAAADLELDPNSAGGIRIAGLSGLWQAIVLGFAGLGLKGDTLAIDPKLPPQWRTLSFSVRWRRRSVVFRISANTVEAKLVEGEAMEIRIGAAK
;
A
#
# COMPACT_ATOMS: atom_id res chain seq x y z
N ALA A 1 -2.19 0.45 -14.38
CA ALA A 1 -2.02 -0.03 -13.00
C ALA A 1 -3.26 -0.76 -12.46
N LEU A 2 -4.41 -0.09 -12.28
CA LEU A 2 -5.60 -0.68 -11.64
C LEU A 2 -6.13 -1.96 -12.30
N ARG A 3 -6.13 -2.04 -13.64
CA ARG A 3 -6.50 -3.26 -14.38
C ARG A 3 -5.64 -4.47 -13.96
N PHE A 4 -4.32 -4.28 -13.88
CA PHE A 4 -3.39 -5.34 -13.50
C PHE A 4 -3.54 -5.74 -12.03
N LEU A 5 -3.78 -4.77 -11.13
CA LEU A 5 -4.12 -5.07 -9.73
C LEU A 5 -5.36 -5.97 -9.64
N ARG A 6 -6.42 -5.66 -10.40
CA ARG A 6 -7.64 -6.48 -10.43
C ARG A 6 -7.39 -7.89 -10.96
N GLN A 7 -6.63 -8.02 -12.04
CA GLN A 7 -6.26 -9.33 -12.60
C GLN A 7 -5.46 -10.16 -11.59
N ALA A 8 -4.46 -9.56 -10.94
CA ALA A 8 -3.66 -10.24 -9.93
C ALA A 8 -4.49 -10.63 -8.69
N ALA A 9 -5.45 -9.78 -8.29
CA ALA A 9 -6.32 -10.05 -7.13
C ALA A 9 -7.35 -11.15 -7.41
N ALA A 10 -7.87 -11.20 -8.64
CA ALA A 10 -8.84 -12.21 -9.07
C ALA A 10 -8.19 -13.58 -9.26
N ALA A 11 -6.89 -13.61 -9.59
CA ALA A 11 -6.21 -14.84 -10.00
C ALA A 11 -6.39 -15.97 -8.97
N ASP A 12 -6.25 -15.72 -7.67
CA ASP A 12 -6.38 -16.73 -6.62
C ASP A 12 -7.82 -16.90 -6.08
N LEU A 13 -8.75 -16.03 -6.48
CA LEU A 13 -10.18 -16.10 -6.11
C LEU A 13 -11.02 -16.80 -7.17
N GLU A 14 -10.62 -16.69 -8.43
CA GLU A 14 -11.21 -17.43 -9.53
C GLU A 14 -10.64 -18.86 -9.51
N LEU A 15 -11.54 -19.84 -9.48
CA LEU A 15 -11.20 -21.27 -9.53
C LEU A 15 -10.66 -21.60 -10.93
N ASP A 16 -9.40 -21.21 -11.20
CA ASP A 16 -8.62 -21.73 -12.32
C ASP A 16 -8.43 -23.25 -12.10
N PRO A 17 -8.61 -24.11 -13.11
CA PRO A 17 -8.21 -25.51 -13.02
C PRO A 17 -6.74 -25.73 -12.60
N ASN A 18 -5.85 -24.73 -12.75
CA ASN A 18 -4.48 -24.76 -12.22
C ASN A 18 -4.36 -24.36 -10.73
N SER A 19 -5.43 -23.86 -10.09
CA SER A 19 -5.47 -23.55 -8.65
C SER A 19 -5.42 -24.80 -7.76
N ALA A 20 -5.45 -26.00 -8.35
CA ALA A 20 -5.16 -27.27 -7.67
C ALA A 20 -3.76 -27.31 -7.01
N GLY A 21 -2.84 -26.42 -7.43
CA GLY A 21 -1.51 -26.25 -6.82
C GLY A 21 -1.46 -25.41 -5.52
N GLY A 22 -2.59 -24.84 -5.08
CA GLY A 22 -2.69 -23.98 -3.90
C GLY A 22 -2.56 -22.48 -4.21
N ILE A 23 -2.51 -21.65 -3.16
CA ILE A 23 -2.44 -20.18 -3.29
C ILE A 23 -1.08 -19.71 -3.83
N ARG A 24 -1.07 -18.71 -4.72
CA ARG A 24 0.18 -18.09 -5.19
C ARG A 24 0.68 -17.04 -4.21
N ILE A 25 1.42 -17.48 -3.19
CA ILE A 25 2.00 -16.61 -2.13
C ILE A 25 2.75 -15.39 -2.71
N ALA A 26 3.50 -15.58 -3.79
CA ALA A 26 4.22 -14.48 -4.47
C ALA A 26 3.26 -13.45 -5.12
N GLY A 27 2.14 -13.90 -5.67
CA GLY A 27 1.11 -13.02 -6.22
C GLY A 27 0.44 -12.18 -5.13
N LEU A 28 0.10 -12.82 -4.00
CA LEU A 28 -0.51 -12.16 -2.85
C LEU A 28 0.40 -11.09 -2.23
N SER A 29 1.70 -11.35 -2.10
CA SER A 29 2.65 -10.33 -1.62
C SER A 29 2.79 -9.16 -2.61
N GLY A 30 2.69 -9.45 -3.91
CA GLY A 30 2.64 -8.45 -4.98
C GLY A 30 1.43 -7.51 -4.87
N LEU A 31 0.27 -7.98 -4.41
CA LEU A 31 -0.91 -7.13 -4.20
C LEU A 31 -0.67 -6.06 -3.13
N TRP A 32 -0.09 -6.45 -1.99
CA TRP A 32 0.23 -5.50 -0.94
C TRP A 32 1.23 -4.44 -1.43
N GLN A 33 2.29 -4.87 -2.13
CA GLN A 33 3.28 -3.94 -2.69
C GLN A 33 2.66 -3.00 -3.72
N ALA A 34 1.82 -3.50 -4.64
CA ALA A 34 1.15 -2.67 -5.63
C ALA A 34 0.23 -1.63 -4.98
N ILE A 35 -0.46 -1.99 -3.90
CA ILE A 35 -1.31 -1.07 -3.14
C ILE A 35 -0.49 -0.04 -2.38
N VAL A 36 0.50 -0.48 -1.59
CA VAL A 36 1.23 0.37 -0.64
C VAL A 36 2.36 1.15 -1.30
N LEU A 37 3.21 0.49 -2.09
CA LEU A 37 4.33 1.15 -2.78
C LEU A 37 3.86 1.81 -4.10
N GLY A 38 2.81 1.28 -4.72
CA GLY A 38 2.26 1.80 -5.97
C GLY A 38 1.19 2.88 -5.76
N PHE A 39 -0.01 2.50 -5.32
CA PHE A 39 -1.16 3.42 -5.24
C PHE A 39 -1.09 4.41 -4.08
N ALA A 40 -0.66 3.98 -2.88
CA ALA A 40 -0.37 4.91 -1.80
C ALA A 40 0.94 5.68 -2.02
N GLY A 41 1.82 5.17 -2.88
CA GLY A 41 3.10 5.81 -3.19
C GLY A 41 4.02 5.88 -1.98
N LEU A 42 4.01 4.86 -1.11
CA LEU A 42 4.91 4.80 0.03
C LEU A 42 6.37 4.72 -0.44
N GLY A 43 7.13 5.75 -0.14
CA GLY A 43 8.57 5.84 -0.35
C GLY A 43 9.34 5.79 0.96
N LEU A 44 10.54 5.22 0.92
CA LEU A 44 11.47 5.16 2.06
C LEU A 44 12.71 5.97 1.68
N LYS A 45 13.01 7.04 2.43
CA LYS A 45 14.26 7.82 2.26
C LYS A 45 14.91 8.09 3.61
N GLY A 46 15.99 7.36 3.90
CA GLY A 46 16.68 7.46 5.18
C GLY A 46 15.82 6.99 6.37
N ASP A 47 15.47 7.92 7.26
CA ASP A 47 14.58 7.68 8.41
C ASP A 47 13.14 8.17 8.17
N THR A 48 12.85 8.74 6.99
CA THR A 48 11.57 9.37 6.65
C THR A 48 10.70 8.45 5.78
N LEU A 49 9.40 8.45 6.07
CA LEU A 49 8.38 7.90 5.17
C LEU A 49 7.83 9.00 4.28
N ALA A 50 7.67 8.71 2.99
CA ALA A 50 7.02 9.60 2.03
C ALA A 50 5.75 8.95 1.49
N ILE A 51 4.72 9.74 1.20
CA ILE A 51 3.46 9.30 0.61
C ILE A 51 3.17 10.17 -0.62
N ASP A 52 3.08 9.56 -1.80
CA ASP A 52 2.72 10.20 -3.08
C ASP A 52 1.46 9.53 -3.68
N PRO A 53 0.25 9.86 -3.19
CA PRO A 53 -0.96 9.13 -3.52
C PRO A 53 -1.35 9.22 -5.00
N LYS A 54 -1.63 8.07 -5.61
CA LYS A 54 -2.14 7.94 -6.98
C LYS A 54 -3.39 7.08 -6.99
N LEU A 55 -4.35 7.41 -6.13
CA LEU A 55 -5.56 6.60 -5.95
C LEU A 55 -6.43 6.62 -7.22
N PRO A 56 -6.97 5.46 -7.65
CA PRO A 56 -7.95 5.43 -8.71
C PRO A 56 -9.22 6.22 -8.33
N PRO A 57 -9.90 6.91 -9.27
CA PRO A 57 -11.07 7.75 -8.96
C PRO A 57 -12.22 7.06 -8.24
N GLN A 58 -12.35 5.75 -8.43
CA GLN A 58 -13.38 4.90 -7.81
C GLN A 58 -13.07 4.51 -6.35
N TRP A 59 -11.87 4.79 -5.83
CA TRP A 59 -11.51 4.50 -4.44
C TRP A 59 -11.80 5.72 -3.56
N ARG A 60 -12.66 5.54 -2.55
CA ARG A 60 -13.00 6.62 -1.60
C ARG A 60 -11.87 6.86 -0.59
N THR A 61 -11.33 5.76 -0.07
CA THR A 61 -10.28 5.79 0.95
C THR A 61 -9.41 4.54 0.86
N LEU A 62 -8.13 4.69 1.18
CA LEU A 62 -7.18 3.60 1.39
C LEU A 62 -6.57 3.74 2.80
N SER A 63 -6.60 2.68 3.60
CA SER A 63 -5.98 2.65 4.92
C SER A 63 -5.07 1.44 5.08
N PHE A 64 -3.90 1.66 5.66
CA PHE A 64 -2.92 0.61 5.92
C PHE A 64 -1.97 1.02 7.06
N SER A 65 -1.31 0.04 7.66
CA SER A 65 -0.30 0.24 8.69
C SER A 65 1.08 -0.18 8.19
N VAL A 66 2.11 0.54 8.60
CA VAL A 66 3.51 0.16 8.38
C VAL A 66 4.31 0.27 9.65
N ARG A 67 5.26 -0.66 9.83
CA ARG A 67 6.28 -0.56 10.88
C ARG A 67 7.60 -0.22 10.23
N TRP A 68 8.19 0.92 10.58
CA TRP A 68 9.48 1.37 10.07
C TRP A 68 10.38 1.80 11.23
N ARG A 69 11.56 1.17 11.33
CA ARG A 69 12.57 1.49 12.35
C ARG A 69 11.99 1.63 13.78
N ARG A 70 11.20 0.63 14.20
CA ARG A 70 10.50 0.56 15.50
C ARG A 70 9.37 1.58 15.73
N ARG A 71 8.96 2.34 14.70
CA ARG A 71 7.73 3.13 14.73
C ARG A 71 6.60 2.42 13.97
N SER A 72 5.39 2.49 14.49
CA SER A 72 4.19 1.96 13.83
C SER A 72 3.29 3.13 13.42
N VAL A 73 3.05 3.29 12.11
CA VAL A 73 2.25 4.39 11.56
C VAL A 73 1.06 3.82 10.81
N VAL A 74 -0.13 4.39 11.07
CA VAL A 74 -1.35 4.11 10.30
C VAL A 74 -1.60 5.28 9.35
N PHE A 75 -1.72 4.96 8.07
CA PHE A 75 -2.10 5.92 7.04
C PHE A 75 -3.58 5.77 6.67
N ARG A 76 -4.25 6.89 6.44
CA ARG A 76 -5.56 6.97 5.80
C ARG A 76 -5.48 8.02 4.71
N ILE A 77 -5.73 7.59 3.48
CA ILE A 77 -5.61 8.40 2.28
C ILE A 77 -6.98 8.50 1.64
N SER A 78 -7.44 9.71 1.37
CA SER A 78 -8.62 10.01 0.56
C SER A 78 -8.22 10.78 -0.70
N ALA A 79 -9.19 11.21 -1.51
CA ALA A 79 -8.90 11.98 -2.73
C ALA A 79 -8.06 13.24 -2.47
N ASN A 80 -8.30 13.93 -1.35
CA ASN A 80 -7.69 15.24 -1.07
C ASN A 80 -6.95 15.29 0.27
N THR A 81 -6.93 14.21 1.03
CA THR A 81 -6.31 14.19 2.36
C THR A 81 -5.42 12.98 2.55
N VAL A 82 -4.28 13.20 3.23
CA VAL A 82 -3.45 12.15 3.79
C VAL A 82 -3.39 12.38 5.29
N GLU A 83 -3.85 11.40 6.05
CA GLU A 83 -3.74 11.34 7.49
C GLU A 83 -2.71 10.29 7.85
N ALA A 84 -1.82 10.64 8.77
CA ALA A 84 -0.84 9.72 9.34
C ALA A 84 -0.93 9.78 10.86
N LYS A 85 -1.11 8.61 11.49
CA LYS A 85 -1.15 8.47 12.94
C LYS A 85 0.01 7.60 13.38
N LEU A 86 0.91 8.18 14.18
CA LEU A 86 1.91 7.42 14.92
C LEU A 86 1.21 6.68 16.07
N VAL A 87 1.27 5.37 16.06
CA VAL A 87 0.62 4.48 17.04
C VAL A 87 1.62 4.01 18.10
N GLU A 88 2.88 3.83 17.71
CA GLU A 88 3.95 3.33 18.58
C GLU A 88 5.29 3.92 18.12
N GLY A 89 6.17 4.23 19.06
CA GLY A 89 7.53 4.70 18.80
C GLY A 89 7.69 6.21 18.89
N GLU A 90 8.91 6.67 18.60
CA GLU A 90 9.31 8.08 18.69
C GLU A 90 8.74 8.93 17.55
N ALA A 91 8.60 10.23 17.80
CA ALA A 91 8.21 11.20 16.78
C ALA A 91 9.09 11.09 15.54
N MET A 92 8.48 11.26 14.37
CA MET A 92 9.17 11.13 13.09
C MET A 92 8.64 12.10 12.05
N GLU A 93 9.50 12.43 11.09
CA GLU A 93 9.09 13.19 9.91
C GLU A 93 8.36 12.29 8.91
N ILE A 94 7.26 12.79 8.35
CA ILE A 94 6.54 12.18 7.24
C ILE A 94 6.41 13.23 6.14
N ARG A 95 6.70 12.85 4.90
CA ARG A 95 6.59 13.71 3.72
C ARG A 95 5.38 13.35 2.90
N ILE A 96 4.68 14.37 2.42
CA ILE A 96 3.59 14.22 1.45
C ILE A 96 4.07 14.78 0.11
N GLY A 97 3.92 13.99 -0.95
CA GLY A 97 4.43 14.26 -2.29
C GLY A 97 5.66 13.42 -2.66
N ALA A 98 6.07 13.49 -3.92
CA ALA A 98 7.17 12.69 -4.47
C ALA A 98 8.46 12.86 -3.65
N ALA A 99 9.08 11.74 -3.28
CA ALA A 99 10.40 11.73 -2.66
C ALA A 99 11.45 12.21 -3.67
N LYS A 100 11.75 13.51 -3.65
CA LYS A 100 12.94 14.07 -4.31
C LYS A 100 14.16 13.68 -3.50
#